data_AF-A0AAW4DNA4-F1
#
_entry.id   AF-A0AAW4DNA4-F1
#
_cell.length_a   1.000
_cell.length_b   1.000
_cell.length_c   1.000
_cell.angle_alpha   90.00
_cell.angle_beta   90.00
_cell.angle_gamma   90.00
#
_symmetry.space_group_name_H-M   'P 1'
#
loop_
_entity.id
_entity.type
_entity.pdbx_description
1 polymer ?
#
loop_
_entity_poly.entity_id
_entity_poly.type
_entity_poly.pdbx_seq_one_letter_code
_entity_poly.pdbx_strand_id
1 'polypeptide(L)' 'MPRVTYKDIPNPIHDNEVEFQRGDVIIGNDNFGHYKNELQIVLEPHKEPRMNKVGSISSDELFLLDFIKPWSKFKLTSK' A
#
# COMPACT_ATOMS: atom_id res chain seq x y z
N MET A 1 2.43 -13.12 3.99
CA MET A 1 2.86 -11.93 3.23
C MET A 1 1.89 -11.76 2.06
N PRO A 2 1.21 -10.60 1.92
CA PRO A 2 0.16 -10.40 0.92
C PRO A 2 0.56 -10.86 -0.50
N ARG A 3 1.71 -10.40 -0.99
CA ARG A 3 2.29 -10.76 -2.29
C ARG A 3 2.32 -12.27 -2.58
N VAL A 4 2.63 -13.09 -1.58
CA VAL A 4 2.69 -14.56 -1.72
C VAL A 4 1.30 -15.18 -1.68
N THR A 5 0.47 -14.74 -0.73
CA THR A 5 -0.89 -15.26 -0.54
C THR A 5 -1.80 -14.93 -1.72
N TYR A 6 -1.63 -13.75 -2.32
CA TYR A 6 -2.48 -13.23 -3.39
C TYR A 6 -1.81 -13.30 -4.77
N LYS A 7 -0.68 -14.00 -4.96
CA LYS A 7 0.13 -13.90 -6.19
C LYS A 7 -0.68 -14.15 -7.48
N ASP A 8 -1.62 -15.10 -7.44
CA ASP A 8 -2.39 -15.57 -8.59
C ASP A 8 -3.72 -14.81 -8.77
N ILE A 9 -4.05 -13.90 -7.85
CA ILE A 9 -5.29 -13.12 -7.91
C ILE A 9 -5.07 -11.90 -8.82
N PRO A 10 -5.90 -11.69 -9.86
CA PRO A 10 -5.82 -10.50 -10.71
C PRO A 10 -5.95 -9.21 -9.89
N ASN A 11 -5.16 -8.20 -10.25
CA ASN A 11 -5.22 -6.87 -9.67
C ASN A 11 -5.10 -5.83 -10.79
N PRO A 12 -6.20 -5.61 -11.55
CA PRO A 12 -6.18 -4.70 -12.68
C PRO A 12 -5.86 -3.27 -12.23
N ILE A 13 -5.38 -2.44 -13.14
CA ILE A 13 -4.95 -1.07 -12.85
C ILE A 13 -6.15 -0.20 -12.46
N HIS A 14 -6.04 0.54 -11.36
CA HIS A 14 -6.99 1.58 -10.95
C HIS A 14 -6.36 2.53 -9.93
N ASP A 15 -6.86 3.77 -9.81
CA ASP A 15 -6.43 4.75 -8.81
C ASP A 15 -4.90 4.93 -8.73
N ASN A 16 -4.22 4.86 -9.88
CA ASN A 16 -2.76 4.79 -10.01
C ASN A 16 -2.15 6.03 -10.69
N GLU A 17 -2.97 6.97 -11.16
CA GLU A 17 -2.53 8.20 -11.84
C GLU A 17 -2.34 9.38 -10.87
N VAL A 18 -2.61 9.17 -9.59
CA VAL A 18 -2.50 10.19 -8.54
C VAL A 18 -1.08 10.25 -7.97
N GLU A 19 -0.74 11.39 -7.36
CA GLU A 19 0.41 11.43 -6.46
C GLU A 19 -0.02 10.85 -5.11
N PHE A 20 0.59 9.73 -4.72
CA PHE A 20 0.33 9.13 -3.42
C PHE A 20 0.89 10.01 -2.32
N GLN A 21 0.14 10.11 -1.22
CA GLN A 21 0.48 10.92 -0.07
C GLN A 21 0.81 10.04 1.14
N ARG A 22 1.50 10.60 2.14
CA ARG A 22 1.82 9.87 3.36
C ARG A 22 0.55 9.28 4.00
N GLY A 23 0.60 8.00 4.34
CA GLY A 23 -0.52 7.24 4.90
C GLY A 23 -1.43 6.61 3.86
N ASP A 24 -1.22 6.82 2.56
CA ASP A 24 -1.90 6.05 1.54
C ASP A 24 -1.50 4.58 1.63
N VAL A 25 -2.51 3.71 1.54
CA VAL A 25 -2.33 2.26 1.45
C VAL A 25 -2.42 1.90 -0.02
N ILE A 26 -1.33 1.33 -0.54
CA ILE A 26 -1.16 1.02 -1.96
C ILE A 26 -0.81 -0.46 -2.15
N ILE A 27 -1.16 -1.01 -3.31
CA ILE A 27 -0.89 -2.40 -3.66
C ILE A 27 -0.38 -2.52 -5.09
N GLY A 28 0.61 -3.39 -5.33
CA GLY A 28 1.15 -3.62 -6.67
C GLY A 28 0.11 -4.23 -7.61
N ASN A 29 -0.15 -3.58 -8.73
CA ASN A 29 -1.09 -4.04 -9.74
C ASN A 29 -0.46 -5.09 -10.69
N ASP A 30 -1.23 -5.55 -11.67
CA ASP A 30 -0.82 -6.59 -12.60
C ASP A 30 0.46 -6.24 -13.41
N ASN A 31 0.79 -4.95 -13.54
CA ASN A 31 2.00 -4.49 -14.21
C ASN A 31 3.26 -4.50 -13.31
N PHE A 32 3.14 -4.82 -12.02
CA PHE A 32 4.28 -4.76 -11.09
C PHE A 32 5.10 -6.06 -10.99
N GLY A 33 4.87 -7.02 -11.91
CA GLY A 33 5.70 -8.22 -12.05
C GLY A 33 5.82 -9.00 -10.74
N HIS A 34 7.06 -9.21 -10.27
CA HIS A 34 7.32 -9.94 -9.02
C HIS A 34 6.71 -9.29 -7.77
N TYR A 35 6.43 -7.98 -7.82
CA TYR A 35 5.83 -7.18 -6.75
C TYR A 35 4.30 -7.08 -6.84
N LYS A 36 3.66 -7.77 -7.80
CA LYS A 36 2.20 -7.86 -7.89
C LYS A 36 1.62 -8.31 -6.54
N ASN A 37 0.60 -7.59 -6.07
CA ASN A 37 -0.09 -7.79 -4.79
C ASN A 37 0.78 -7.58 -3.54
N GLU A 38 1.92 -6.90 -3.67
CA GLU A 38 2.64 -6.38 -2.52
C GLU A 38 1.93 -5.17 -1.92
N LEU A 39 1.61 -5.23 -0.64
CA LEU A 39 0.97 -4.15 0.11
C LEU A 39 2.03 -3.22 0.71
N GLN A 40 1.86 -1.92 0.55
CA GLN A 40 2.76 -0.91 1.11
C GLN A 40 1.96 0.26 1.72
N ILE A 41 2.59 0.99 2.64
CA ILE A 41 2.08 2.25 3.19
C ILE A 41 3.07 3.34 2.80
N VAL A 42 2.56 4.41 2.21
CA VAL A 42 3.38 5.53 1.73
C VAL A 42 3.88 6.36 2.92
N LEU A 43 5.20 6.59 3.00
CA LEU A 43 5.81 7.46 4.01
C LEU A 43 6.22 8.82 3.47
N GLU A 44 6.56 8.88 2.18
CA GLU A 44 6.96 10.07 1.44
C GLU A 44 6.17 10.16 0.13
N PRO A 45 5.66 11.36 -0.26
CA PRO A 45 4.86 11.51 -1.47
C PRO A 45 5.60 11.13 -2.75
N HIS A 46 4.94 10.42 -3.67
CA HIS A 46 5.51 10.01 -4.95
C HIS A 46 4.44 9.55 -5.95
N LYS A 47 4.85 9.26 -7.19
CA LYS A 47 4.03 8.64 -8.24
C LYS A 47 4.61 7.30 -8.65
N GLU A 48 3.77 6.28 -8.74
CA GLU A 48 4.15 4.96 -9.24
C GLU A 48 2.95 4.31 -9.95
N PRO A 49 2.87 4.34 -11.30
CA PRO A 49 1.70 3.86 -12.05
C PRO A 49 1.48 2.34 -11.95
N ARG A 50 2.46 1.59 -11.44
CA ARG A 50 2.34 0.14 -11.19
C ARG A 50 1.71 -0.19 -9.82
N MET A 51 1.31 0.83 -9.05
CA MET A 51 0.62 0.68 -7.78
C MET A 51 -0.81 1.22 -7.87
N ASN A 52 -1.76 0.54 -7.24
CA ASN A 52 -3.13 1.03 -7.07
C ASN A 52 -3.32 1.54 -5.64
N LYS A 53 -4.00 2.68 -5.47
CA LYS A 53 -4.46 3.12 -4.15
C LYS A 53 -5.70 2.33 -3.72
N VAL A 54 -5.68 1.79 -2.50
CA VAL A 54 -6.79 0.98 -1.94
C VAL A 54 -7.33 1.52 -0.62
N GLY A 55 -6.71 2.56 -0.06
CA GLY A 55 -7.19 3.21 1.14
C GLY A 55 -6.21 4.26 1.66
N SER A 56 -6.53 4.81 2.82
CA SER A 56 -5.67 5.74 3.56
C SER A 56 -5.84 5.54 5.06
N ILE A 57 -4.75 5.73 5.80
CA ILE A 57 -4.79 5.79 7.26
C ILE A 57 -5.53 7.07 7.70
N SER A 58 -6.29 6.99 8.80
CA SER A 58 -6.98 8.15 9.37
C SER A 58 -5.96 9.24 9.71
N SER A 59 -6.30 10.51 9.45
CA SER A 59 -5.43 11.66 9.76
C SER A 59 -4.97 11.65 11.22
N ASP A 60 -5.88 11.27 12.12
CA ASP A 60 -5.66 11.22 13.57
C ASP A 60 -4.68 10.12 14.00
N GLU A 61 -4.37 9.17 13.11
CA GLU A 61 -3.53 8.00 13.39
C GLU A 61 -2.21 8.02 12.60
N LEU A 62 -1.97 9.01 11.74
CA LEU A 62 -0.76 9.10 10.92
C LEU A 62 0.53 9.11 11.73
N PHE A 63 0.50 9.64 12.96
CA PHE A 63 1.65 9.66 13.87
C PHE A 63 2.08 8.25 14.29
N LEU A 64 1.20 7.25 14.24
CA LEU A 64 1.52 5.86 14.57
C LEU A 64 2.55 5.25 13.60
N LEU A 65 2.65 5.78 12.37
CA LEU A 65 3.62 5.30 11.38
C LEU A 65 5.07 5.48 11.88
N ASP A 66 5.34 6.47 12.72
CA ASP A 66 6.68 6.72 13.26
C ASP A 66 7.12 5.64 14.27
N PHE A 67 6.17 4.86 14.79
CA PHE A 67 6.41 3.75 15.72
C PHE A 67 6.66 2.42 15.01
N ILE A 68 6.41 2.34 13.69
CA ILE A 68 6.68 1.13 12.90
C ILE A 68 8.19 1.08 12.61
N LYS A 69 8.91 0.27 13.38
CA LYS A 69 10.35 0.02 13.23
C LYS A 69 10.61 -1.30 12.48
N PRO A 70 11.85 -1.59 12.01
CA PRO A 70 12.17 -2.89 11.44
C PRO A 70 11.67 -4.05 12.30
N TRP A 71 11.08 -5.06 11.67
CA TRP A 71 10.48 -6.25 12.31
C TRP A 71 9.21 -6.02 13.13
N SER A 72 8.67 -4.79 13.15
CA SER A 72 7.38 -4.51 13.79
C SER A 72 6.25 -5.25 13.09
N LYS A 73 5.30 -5.75 13.89
CA LYS A 73 4.04 -6.30 13.39
C LYS A 73 2.95 -5.28 13.67
N PHE A 74 2.10 -5.04 12.69
CA PHE A 74 0.93 -4.19 12.81
C PHE A 74 -0.26 -4.84 12.09
N LYS A 75 -1.46 -4.32 12.34
CA LYS A 75 -2.70 -4.76 11.69
C LYS A 75 -3.47 -3.52 11.25
N LEU A 76 -4.01 -3.57 10.03
CA LEU A 76 -5.00 -2.60 9.57
C LEU A 76 -6.39 -3.06 10.01
N THR A 77 -7.20 -2.12 10.51
CA THR A 77 -8.60 -2.34 10.90
C THR A 77 -9.48 -1.29 10.24
N SER A 78 -10.69 -1.68 9.84
CA SER A 78 -11.70 -0.71 9.44
C SER A 78 -12.25 0.02 10.67
N LYS A 79 -12.81 1.21 10.45
CA LYS A 79 -13.75 1.81 11.41
C LYS A 79 -15.04 1.00 11.48
#